data_AF-A0A485KSX0-F1
#
_entry.id   AF-A0A485KSX0-F1
#
_cell.length_a   1.000
_cell.length_b   1.000
_cell.length_c   1.000
_cell.angle_alpha   90.00
_cell.angle_beta   90.00
_cell.angle_gamma   90.00
#
_symmetry.space_group_name_H-M   'P 1'
#
loop_
_entity.id
_entity.type
_entity.pdbx_description
1 polymer ?
#
loop_
_entity_poly.entity_id
_entity_poly.type
_entity_poly.pdbx_seq_one_letter_code
_entity_poly.pdbx_strand_id
1 'polypeptide(L)'
;MVLQVDYDRVRFEYCSSGTFSDETEALGRALVADFPHLRGHIDGLSYALVGWRAKLWRFLITARVLMMVVGAAFVFYGEDALKMAGIPYDPAHVEIAKVNQWVAYLLFAFLSLAAQYVSTPGAFEVYYNDQLVFSKIESNRLPTGEELVKLCKAKGLKKQLAKK
;
A
#
# COMPACT_ATOMS: atom_id res chain seq x y z
N MET A 1 33.37 1.12 -10.22
CA MET A 1 33.07 0.61 -8.88
C MET A 1 32.74 1.82 -8.02
N VAL A 2 31.46 2.18 -7.92
CA VAL A 2 31.01 3.37 -7.18
C VAL A 2 31.08 3.01 -5.69
N LEU A 3 31.96 3.68 -4.96
CA LEU A 3 32.02 3.61 -3.50
C LEU A 3 30.69 4.16 -2.97
N GLN A 4 29.81 3.27 -2.53
CA GLN A 4 28.59 3.63 -1.82
C GLN A 4 29.04 4.09 -0.44
N VAL A 5 29.17 5.41 -0.25
CA VAL A 5 29.40 5.99 1.07
C VAL A 5 28.13 5.71 1.87
N ASP A 6 28.26 4.89 2.91
CA ASP A 6 27.15 4.42 3.74
C ASP A 6 26.72 5.57 4.67
N TYR A 7 25.91 6.49 4.15
CA TYR A 7 25.32 7.57 4.91
C TYR A 7 24.13 7.03 5.71
N ASP A 8 24.09 7.36 7.00
CA ASP A 8 22.94 7.10 7.86
C ASP A 8 21.68 7.69 7.22
N ARG A 9 20.71 6.82 6.90
CA ARG A 9 19.46 7.17 6.21
C ARG A 9 18.27 6.72 7.04
N VAL A 10 17.29 7.60 7.17
CA VAL A 10 16.00 7.28 7.79
C VAL A 10 14.91 7.35 6.73
N ARG A 11 14.12 6.30 6.61
CA ARG A 11 13.02 6.21 5.66
C ARG A 11 11.70 6.00 6.39
N PHE A 12 10.72 6.83 6.08
CA PHE A 12 9.35 6.69 6.52
C PHE A 12 8.54 6.07 5.39
N GLU A 13 7.86 4.96 5.67
CA GLU A 13 6.93 4.32 4.73
C GLU A 13 5.52 4.41 5.29
N TYR A 14 4.65 5.14 4.61
CA TYR A 14 3.28 5.38 5.09
C TYR A 14 2.24 5.30 3.96
N CYS A 15 1.00 5.01 4.32
CA CYS A 15 -0.11 5.05 3.36
C CYS A 15 -0.30 6.49 2.85
N SER A 16 -0.44 6.70 1.54
CA SER A 16 -0.50 8.02 0.86
C SER A 16 -1.67 8.95 1.27
N SER A 17 -2.34 8.72 2.40
CA SER A 17 -3.26 9.67 3.00
C SER A 17 -2.49 10.87 3.56
N GLY A 18 -2.90 12.09 3.19
CA GLY A 18 -2.20 13.34 3.52
C GLY A 18 -1.88 13.57 5.00
N THR A 19 -2.61 12.91 5.92
CA THR A 19 -2.41 13.00 7.38
C THR A 19 -1.01 12.60 7.84
N PHE A 20 -0.36 11.64 7.18
CA PHE A 20 0.97 11.16 7.62
C PHE A 20 2.13 12.04 7.14
N SER A 21 1.89 12.95 6.20
CA SER A 21 2.92 13.86 5.69
C SER A 21 3.37 14.83 6.78
N ASP A 22 2.42 15.48 7.45
CA ASP A 22 2.69 16.45 8.51
C ASP A 22 3.37 15.79 9.72
N GLU A 23 2.91 14.58 10.08
CA GLU A 23 3.52 13.78 11.15
C GLU A 23 4.96 13.39 10.82
N THR A 24 5.22 12.96 9.57
CA THR A 24 6.56 12.63 9.10
C THR A 24 7.49 13.85 9.16
N GLU A 25 7.01 15.03 8.78
CA GLU A 25 7.79 16.26 8.87
C GLU A 25 8.11 16.63 10.33
N ALA A 26 7.14 16.50 11.24
CA ALA A 26 7.35 16.76 12.66
C ALA A 26 8.39 15.78 13.27
N LEU A 27 8.28 14.49 12.97
CA LEU A 27 9.23 13.47 13.43
C LEU A 27 10.62 13.65 12.81
N GLY A 28 10.68 14.00 11.52
CA GLY A 28 11.94 14.32 10.84
C GLY A 28 12.65 15.51 11.47
N ARG A 29 11.93 16.57 11.83
CA ARG A 29 12.51 17.72 12.56
C ARG A 29 13.08 17.32 13.91
N ALA A 30 12.40 16.47 14.67
CA ALA A 30 12.90 15.97 15.95
C ALA A 30 14.19 15.15 15.79
N LEU A 31 14.27 14.29 14.76
CA LEU A 31 15.48 13.54 14.45
C LEU A 31 16.65 14.46 14.05
N VAL A 32 16.40 15.45 13.19
CA VAL A 32 17.46 16.38 12.72
C VAL A 32 17.96 17.29 13.85
N ALA A 33 17.12 17.62 14.83
CA ALA A 33 17.53 18.39 16.00
C ALA A 33 18.62 17.65 16.82
N ASP A 34 18.47 16.33 16.98
CA ASP A 34 19.43 15.48 17.68
C ASP A 34 20.61 15.04 16.81
N PHE A 35 20.35 14.84 15.50
CA PHE A 35 21.28 14.30 14.51
C PHE A 35 21.32 15.18 13.25
N PRO A 36 22.14 16.26 13.27
CA PRO A 36 22.22 17.20 12.15
C PRO A 36 22.68 16.56 10.83
N HIS A 37 23.43 15.45 10.90
CA HIS A 37 23.94 14.73 9.74
C HIS A 37 22.86 13.98 8.97
N LEU A 38 21.66 13.77 9.54
CA LEU A 38 20.52 13.19 8.84
C LEU A 38 19.80 14.20 7.92
N ARG A 39 20.19 15.48 7.96
CA ARG A 39 19.54 16.51 7.14
C ARG A 39 19.75 16.21 5.65
N GLY A 40 18.65 15.98 4.94
CA GLY A 40 18.69 15.58 3.52
C GLY A 40 18.78 14.06 3.29
N HIS A 41 18.84 13.27 4.36
CA HIS A 41 18.85 11.79 4.33
C HIS A 41 17.59 11.20 4.99
N ILE A 42 16.49 11.97 4.96
CA ILE A 42 15.18 11.56 5.42
C ILE A 42 14.24 11.49 4.22
N ASP A 43 13.71 10.30 3.94
CA ASP A 43 12.80 10.08 2.83
C ASP A 43 11.42 9.64 3.31
N GLY A 44 10.37 10.19 2.69
CA GLY A 44 9.00 9.71 2.84
C GLY A 44 8.58 8.96 1.58
N LEU A 45 8.29 7.66 1.71
CA LEU A 45 7.80 6.81 0.63
C LEU A 45 6.40 6.29 0.93
N SER A 46 5.69 5.95 -0.13
CA SER A 46 4.41 5.25 -0.02
C SER A 46 4.65 3.81 0.41
N TYR A 47 3.90 3.35 1.41
CA TYR A 47 4.00 2.00 1.94
C TYR A 47 3.71 0.95 0.85
N ALA A 48 4.66 0.03 0.63
CA ALA A 48 4.45 -1.08 -0.27
C ALA A 48 3.57 -2.16 0.40
N LEU A 49 2.49 -2.58 -0.26
CA LEU A 49 1.68 -3.69 0.21
C LEU A 49 2.55 -4.95 0.37
N VAL A 50 2.61 -5.50 1.57
CA VAL A 50 3.50 -6.65 1.86
C VAL A 50 2.83 -7.98 1.50
N GLY A 51 3.60 -8.85 0.85
CA GLY A 51 3.35 -10.29 0.70
C GLY A 51 1.92 -10.69 0.34
N TRP A 52 1.17 -11.18 1.33
CA TRP A 52 -0.18 -11.71 1.13
C TRP A 52 -1.21 -10.63 0.80
N ARG A 53 -1.06 -9.41 1.35
CA ARG A 53 -1.97 -8.28 1.05
C ARG A 53 -1.78 -7.82 -0.39
N ALA A 54 -0.54 -7.77 -0.88
CA ALA A 54 -0.29 -7.48 -2.29
C ALA A 54 -0.88 -8.54 -3.21
N LYS A 55 -0.75 -9.83 -2.88
CA LYS A 55 -1.35 -10.93 -3.67
C LYS A 55 -2.88 -10.82 -3.69
N LEU A 56 -3.50 -10.60 -2.53
CA LEU A 56 -4.94 -10.45 -2.41
C LEU A 56 -5.44 -9.21 -3.17
N TRP A 57 -4.77 -8.06 -3.02
CA TRP A 57 -5.11 -6.84 -3.74
C TRP A 57 -5.06 -7.03 -5.26
N ARG A 58 -3.98 -7.65 -5.77
CA ARG A 58 -3.86 -7.99 -7.19
C ARG A 58 -5.00 -8.89 -7.64
N PHE A 59 -5.29 -9.94 -6.88
CA PHE A 59 -6.41 -10.84 -7.18
C PHE A 59 -7.74 -10.09 -7.26
N LEU A 60 -8.07 -9.25 -6.28
CA LEU A 60 -9.33 -8.50 -6.24
C LEU A 60 -9.47 -7.54 -7.42
N ILE A 61 -8.39 -6.84 -7.79
CA ILE A 61 -8.39 -5.96 -8.97
C ILE A 61 -8.53 -6.75 -10.26
N THR A 62 -7.77 -7.84 -10.42
CA THR A 62 -7.86 -8.68 -11.61
C THR A 62 -9.26 -9.28 -11.75
N ALA A 63 -9.84 -9.78 -10.67
CA ALA A 63 -11.21 -10.30 -10.66
C ALA A 63 -12.23 -9.23 -11.04
N ARG A 64 -12.08 -8.00 -10.52
CA ARG A 64 -12.93 -6.86 -10.88
C ARG A 64 -12.84 -6.51 -12.36
N VAL A 65 -11.63 -6.39 -12.90
CA VAL A 65 -11.41 -6.05 -14.32
C VAL A 65 -11.98 -7.15 -15.21
N LEU A 66 -11.73 -8.42 -14.88
CA LEU A 66 -12.28 -9.55 -15.64
C LEU A 66 -13.81 -9.54 -15.63
N MET A 67 -14.44 -9.33 -14.47
CA MET A 67 -15.90 -9.21 -14.38
C MET A 67 -16.44 -8.05 -15.21
N MET A 68 -15.73 -6.91 -15.25
CA MET A 68 -16.14 -5.77 -16.07
C MET A 68 -16.05 -6.09 -17.56
N VAL A 69 -14.97 -6.73 -18.01
CA VAL A 69 -14.79 -7.09 -19.43
C VAL A 69 -15.82 -8.14 -19.86
N VAL A 70 -15.98 -9.20 -19.07
CA VAL A 70 -16.97 -10.26 -19.35
C VAL A 70 -18.39 -9.72 -19.28
N GLY A 71 -18.68 -8.91 -18.25
CA GLY A 71 -19.98 -8.26 -18.09
C GLY A 71 -20.30 -7.31 -19.24
N ALA A 72 -19.33 -6.50 -19.69
CA ALA A 72 -19.50 -5.63 -20.85
C ALA A 72 -19.74 -6.46 -22.13
N ALA A 73 -18.97 -7.52 -22.36
CA ALA A 73 -19.18 -8.41 -23.50
C ALA A 73 -20.60 -9.01 -23.48
N PHE A 74 -21.10 -9.40 -22.31
CA PHE A 74 -22.45 -9.92 -22.15
C PHE A 74 -23.53 -8.84 -22.33
N VAL A 75 -23.30 -7.60 -21.90
CA VAL A 75 -24.25 -6.49 -22.10
C VAL A 75 -24.34 -6.10 -23.58
N PHE A 76 -23.21 -6.05 -24.29
CA PHE A 76 -23.19 -5.62 -25.70
C PHE A 76 -23.55 -6.73 -26.69
N TYR A 77 -23.14 -7.97 -26.42
CA TYR A 77 -23.29 -9.09 -27.36
C TYR A 77 -24.20 -10.20 -26.83
N GLY A 78 -24.61 -10.14 -25.55
CA GLY A 78 -25.56 -11.11 -24.97
C GLY A 78 -25.09 -12.56 -25.11
N GLU A 79 -26.00 -13.38 -25.63
CA GLU A 79 -25.76 -14.80 -25.91
C GLU A 79 -24.83 -15.01 -27.10
N ASP A 80 -24.77 -14.06 -28.04
CA ASP A 80 -23.89 -14.16 -29.19
C ASP A 80 -22.42 -14.05 -28.78
N ALA A 81 -22.12 -13.36 -27.67
CA ALA A 81 -20.78 -13.38 -27.06
C ALA A 81 -20.36 -14.80 -26.65
N LEU A 82 -21.27 -15.57 -26.04
CA LEU A 82 -21.02 -16.94 -25.60
C LEU A 82 -20.86 -17.89 -26.81
N LYS A 83 -21.69 -17.71 -27.83
CA LYS A 83 -21.58 -18.45 -29.10
C LYS A 83 -20.26 -18.16 -29.81
N MET A 84 -19.84 -16.89 -29.90
CA MET A 84 -18.57 -16.49 -30.51
C MET A 84 -17.37 -17.05 -29.75
N ALA A 85 -17.47 -17.13 -28.42
CA ALA A 85 -16.43 -17.74 -27.59
C ALA A 85 -16.42 -19.28 -27.65
N GLY A 86 -17.37 -19.91 -28.34
CA GLY A 86 -17.51 -21.37 -28.40
C GLY A 86 -17.86 -22.01 -27.06
N ILE A 87 -18.42 -21.23 -26.13
CA ILE A 87 -18.74 -21.69 -24.78
C ILE A 87 -20.16 -22.29 -24.81
N PRO A 88 -20.33 -23.59 -24.52
CA PRO A 88 -21.66 -24.17 -24.39
C PRO A 88 -22.41 -23.50 -23.25
N TYR A 89 -23.65 -23.06 -23.51
CA TYR A 89 -24.47 -22.37 -22.52
C TYR A 89 -25.89 -22.93 -22.52
N ASP A 90 -26.52 -22.92 -21.34
CA ASP A 90 -27.95 -23.19 -21.18
C ASP A 90 -28.71 -21.84 -21.18
N PRO A 91 -29.68 -21.65 -22.09
CA PRO A 91 -30.53 -20.46 -22.12
C PRO A 91 -31.18 -20.13 -20.77
N ALA A 92 -31.53 -21.14 -19.95
CA ALA A 92 -32.13 -20.93 -18.64
C ALA A 92 -31.18 -20.20 -17.67
N HIS A 93 -29.88 -20.51 -17.71
CA HIS A 93 -28.88 -19.83 -16.87
C HIS A 93 -28.62 -18.39 -17.32
N VAL A 94 -28.64 -18.15 -18.64
CA VAL A 94 -28.49 -16.81 -19.22
C VAL A 94 -29.67 -15.92 -18.82
N GLU A 95 -30.89 -16.44 -18.87
CA GLU A 95 -32.10 -15.72 -18.46
C GLU A 95 -32.05 -15.35 -16.97
N ILE A 96 -31.67 -16.29 -16.11
CA ILE A 96 -31.48 -16.03 -14.67
C ILE A 96 -30.43 -14.94 -14.45
N ALA A 97 -29.32 -14.95 -15.20
CA ALA A 97 -28.28 -13.93 -15.09
C ALA A 97 -28.77 -12.54 -15.55
N LYS A 98 -29.58 -12.47 -16.62
CA LYS A 98 -30.19 -11.23 -17.12
C LYS A 98 -31.15 -10.62 -16.09
N VAL A 99 -32.01 -11.45 -15.48
CA VAL A 99 -32.96 -11.00 -14.44
C VAL A 99 -32.23 -10.50 -13.19
N ASN A 100 -31.09 -11.13 -12.85
CA ASN A 100 -30.31 -10.80 -11.65
C ASN A 100 -29.09 -9.90 -11.93
N GLN A 101 -29.10 -9.11 -13.00
CA GLN A 101 -28.00 -8.22 -13.36
C GLN A 101 -27.58 -7.27 -12.22
N TRP A 102 -28.50 -6.89 -11.34
CA TRP A 102 -28.21 -6.08 -10.14
C TRP A 102 -27.23 -6.76 -9.17
N VAL A 103 -27.25 -8.10 -9.09
CA VAL A 103 -26.32 -8.88 -8.27
C VAL A 103 -24.90 -8.71 -8.79
N ALA A 104 -24.71 -8.68 -10.11
CA ALA A 104 -23.39 -8.45 -10.70
C ALA A 104 -22.85 -7.05 -10.36
N TYR A 105 -23.71 -6.03 -10.37
CA TYR A 105 -23.34 -4.68 -9.93
C TYR A 105 -22.96 -4.63 -8.44
N LEU A 106 -23.69 -5.33 -7.58
CA LEU A 106 -23.34 -5.42 -6.15
C LEU A 106 -22.02 -6.15 -5.93
N LEU A 107 -21.77 -7.25 -6.64
CA LEU A 107 -20.50 -7.97 -6.57
C LEU A 107 -19.34 -7.08 -7.04
N PHE A 108 -19.54 -6.31 -8.10
CA PHE A 108 -18.54 -5.35 -8.58
C PHE A 108 -18.27 -4.26 -7.55
N ALA A 109 -19.31 -3.67 -6.95
CA ALA A 109 -19.17 -2.67 -5.89
C ALA A 109 -18.45 -3.25 -4.67
N PHE A 110 -18.80 -4.47 -4.27
CA PHE A 110 -18.17 -5.16 -3.15
C PHE A 110 -16.68 -5.42 -3.41
N LEU A 111 -16.30 -5.95 -4.58
CA LEU A 111 -14.89 -6.13 -4.94
C LEU A 111 -14.11 -4.82 -4.94
N SER A 112 -14.76 -3.72 -5.35
CA SER A 112 -14.17 -2.39 -5.33
C SER A 112 -13.84 -1.94 -3.91
N LEU A 113 -14.79 -2.09 -2.99
CA LEU A 113 -14.62 -1.77 -1.58
C LEU A 113 -13.58 -2.68 -0.92
N ALA A 114 -13.62 -3.99 -1.21
CA ALA A 114 -12.66 -4.95 -0.68
C ALA A 114 -11.24 -4.64 -1.16
N ALA A 115 -11.05 -4.34 -2.46
CA ALA A 115 -9.74 -3.96 -3.00
C ALA A 115 -9.23 -2.67 -2.35
N GLN A 116 -10.10 -1.68 -2.17
CA GLN A 116 -9.75 -0.43 -1.50
C GLN A 116 -9.30 -0.69 -0.05
N TYR A 117 -10.07 -1.47 0.71
CA TYR A 117 -9.76 -1.80 2.10
C TYR A 117 -8.39 -2.49 2.24
N VAL A 118 -8.09 -3.46 1.37
CA VAL A 118 -6.78 -4.14 1.38
C VAL A 118 -5.64 -3.19 1.03
N SER A 119 -5.89 -2.20 0.16
CA SER A 119 -4.89 -1.24 -0.30
C SER A 119 -4.51 -0.16 0.72
N THR A 120 -5.34 0.07 1.74
CA THR A 120 -5.14 1.11 2.75
C THR A 120 -4.92 0.50 4.13
N PRO A 121 -3.76 -0.15 4.38
CA PRO A 121 -3.51 -0.84 5.64
C PRO A 121 -3.35 0.10 6.85
N GLY A 122 -3.30 1.42 6.63
CA GLY A 122 -2.99 2.39 7.69
C GLY A 122 -1.56 2.25 8.23
N ALA A 123 -0.67 1.64 7.44
CA ALA A 123 0.70 1.40 7.80
C ALA A 123 1.47 2.72 7.94
N PHE A 124 2.28 2.78 8.99
CA PHE A 124 3.30 3.80 9.20
C PHE A 124 4.51 3.09 9.79
N GLU A 125 5.59 3.01 9.02
CA GLU A 125 6.79 2.31 9.39
C GLU A 125 8.00 3.21 9.23
N VAL A 126 8.97 3.06 10.13
CA VAL A 126 10.22 3.81 10.09
C VAL A 126 11.38 2.84 9.98
N TYR A 127 12.24 3.10 9.02
CA TYR A 127 13.43 2.32 8.70
C TYR A 127 14.68 3.16 8.92
N TYR A 128 15.73 2.53 9.43
CA TYR A 128 17.07 3.10 9.55
C TYR A 128 18.04 2.18 8.81
N ASN A 129 18.73 2.68 7.79
CA ASN A 129 19.59 1.89 6.90
C ASN A 129 18.94 0.55 6.50
N ASP A 130 17.70 0.62 6.01
CA ASP A 130 16.85 -0.51 5.60
C ASP A 130 16.43 -1.49 6.72
N GLN A 131 16.75 -1.21 7.98
CA GLN A 131 16.27 -1.98 9.12
C GLN A 131 15.01 -1.34 9.72
N LEU A 132 13.97 -2.16 9.96
CA LEU A 132 12.77 -1.71 10.65
C LEU A 132 13.12 -1.26 12.09
N VAL A 133 12.80 0.00 12.38
CA VAL A 133 12.95 0.64 13.69
C VAL A 133 11.62 0.69 14.42
N PHE A 134 10.54 0.98 13.70
CA PHE A 134 9.21 1.12 14.26
C PHE A 134 8.13 0.72 13.26
N SER A 135 7.10 0.02 13.73
CA SER A 135 5.88 -0.25 12.97
C SER A 135 4.63 0.14 13.77
N LYS A 136 3.78 0.99 13.18
CA LYS A 136 2.46 1.32 13.73
C LYS A 136 1.53 0.12 13.75
N ILE A 137 1.69 -0.83 12.82
CA ILE A 137 0.86 -2.05 12.76
C ILE A 137 1.10 -2.91 14.01
N GLU A 138 2.34 -2.97 14.48
CA GLU A 138 2.71 -3.76 15.67
C GLU A 138 2.38 -3.02 16.97
N SER A 139 2.63 -1.72 17.02
CA SER A 139 2.48 -0.91 18.24
C SER A 139 1.06 -0.34 18.44
N ASN A 140 0.21 -0.38 17.42
CA ASN A 140 -1.13 0.24 17.38
C ASN A 140 -1.16 1.74 17.73
N ARG A 141 -0.02 2.44 17.64
CA ARG A 141 0.10 3.88 17.91
C ARG A 141 1.18 4.50 17.04
N LEU A 142 1.20 5.83 17.00
CA LEU A 142 2.30 6.58 16.40
C LEU A 142 3.43 6.78 17.42
N PRO A 143 4.69 6.83 16.96
CA PRO A 143 5.82 7.12 17.84
C PRO A 143 5.89 8.61 18.14
N THR A 144 6.44 8.97 19.31
CA THR A 144 6.83 10.36 19.57
C THR A 144 8.22 10.64 19.01
N GLY A 145 8.58 11.92 18.80
CA GLY A 145 9.92 12.28 18.33
C GLY A 145 11.04 11.77 19.25
N GLU A 146 10.86 11.88 20.56
CA GLU A 146 11.83 11.38 21.55
C GLU A 146 11.98 9.86 21.53
N GLU A 147 10.86 9.15 21.37
CA GLU A 147 10.87 7.69 21.27
C GLU A 147 11.60 7.24 20.00
N LEU A 148 11.32 7.89 18.88
CA LEU A 148 11.97 7.59 17.61
C LEU A 148 13.49 7.80 17.70
N VAL A 149 13.92 8.91 18.31
CA VAL A 149 15.32 9.18 18.59
C VAL A 149 15.95 8.05 19.42
N LYS A 150 15.28 7.58 20.48
CA LYS A 150 15.77 6.47 21.32
C LYS A 150 15.87 5.16 20.53
N LEU A 151 14.86 4.84 19.73
CA LEU A 151 14.85 3.62 18.90
C LEU A 151 15.95 3.65 17.84
N CYS A 152 16.16 4.79 17.16
CA CYS A 152 17.26 4.95 16.22
C CYS A 152 18.63 4.85 16.91
N LYS A 153 18.80 5.46 18.09
CA LYS A 153 20.03 5.31 18.91
C LYS A 153 20.30 3.84 19.26
N ALA A 154 19.27 3.10 19.67
CA ALA A 154 19.37 1.68 19.99
C ALA A 154 19.78 0.82 18.77
N LYS A 155 19.38 1.24 17.56
CA LYS A 155 19.78 0.62 16.29
C LYS A 155 21.16 1.05 15.79
N GLY A 156 21.87 1.88 16.55
CA GLY A 156 23.25 2.26 16.26
C GLY A 156 23.43 3.62 15.59
N LEU A 157 22.37 4.43 15.47
CA LEU A 157 22.50 5.82 15.03
C LEU A 157 23.33 6.60 16.07
N LYS A 158 24.52 7.05 15.65
CA LYS A 158 25.44 7.83 16.48
C LYS A 158 25.40 9.28 16.08
N LYS A 159 25.57 10.16 17.06
CA LYS A 159 25.76 11.59 16.80
C LYS A 159 27.13 11.76 16.16
N GLN A 160 27.17 12.03 14.86
CA GLN A 160 28.42 12.39 14.21
C GLN A 160 28.77 13.81 14.64
N LEU A 161 29.84 13.95 15.43
CA LEU A 161 30.42 15.25 15.71
C LEU A 161 30.94 15.79 14.39
N ALA A 162 30.45 16.96 13.97
CA ALA A 162 30.94 17.66 12.79
C ALA A 162 32.47 17.70 12.87
N LYS A 163 33.14 17.06 11.90
CA LYS A 163 34.59 17.22 11.73
C LYS A 163 34.83 18.71 11.48
N LYS A 164 35.45 19.37 12.45
CA LYS A 164 36.01 20.71 12.29
C LYS A 164 37.05 20.73 11.18
#